data_AF-A0AAV5L5F9-F1
#
_entry.id   AF-A0AAV5L5F9-F1
#
_cell.length_a   1.000
_cell.length_b   1.000
_cell.length_c   1.000
_cell.angle_alpha   90.00
_cell.angle_beta   90.00
_cell.angle_gamma   90.00
#
_symmetry.space_group_name_H-M   'P 1'
#
loop_
_entity.id
_entity.type
_entity.pdbx_description
1 polymer ?
#
loop_
_entity_poly.entity_id
_entity_poly.type
_entity_poly.pdbx_seq_one_letter_code
_entity_poly.pdbx_strand_id
1 'polypeptide(L)'
;MRFEGNELCVIKIEGSAFLWHQVRCMVAVLFMIGEGLESIDVVDALLDTEKTPRKPQYAMAPELPLVLHSCEFKDVNFTCSTDAWQALCTQLENECRMYQLQSAIFRDAHLSCLTLAEGAEQSSLNNGKSKKPVSHVPLLSRPTEPSYEERCAKLNSGK
;
A
#
# COMPACT_ATOMS: atom_id res chain seq x y z
N MET A 1 -14.99 7.38 -0.19
CA MET A 1 -15.53 7.21 1.19
C MET A 1 -14.89 8.28 2.05
N ARG A 2 -15.63 9.05 2.85
CA ARG A 2 -15.04 10.08 3.73
C ARG A 2 -14.91 9.51 5.15
N PHE A 3 -13.71 9.56 5.72
CA PHE A 3 -13.48 9.22 7.12
C PHE A 3 -12.83 10.43 7.79
N GLU A 4 -13.59 11.11 8.65
CA GLU A 4 -13.10 12.21 9.52
C GLU A 4 -12.35 13.33 8.79
N GLY A 5 -12.86 13.75 7.63
CA GLY A 5 -12.26 14.81 6.83
C GLY A 5 -11.21 14.31 5.83
N ASN A 6 -10.75 13.06 5.93
CA ASN A 6 -9.91 12.43 4.92
C ASN A 6 -10.76 11.75 3.85
N GLU A 7 -10.45 12.03 2.59
CA GLU A 7 -11.06 11.36 1.46
C GLU A 7 -10.30 10.07 1.15
N LEU A 8 -10.99 8.93 1.24
CA LEU A 8 -10.48 7.64 0.79
C LEU A 8 -10.94 7.38 -0.64
N CYS A 9 -9.96 7.16 -1.51
CA CYS A 9 -10.11 6.69 -2.87
C CYS A 9 -9.92 5.18 -2.93
N VAL A 10 -10.70 4.51 -3.78
CA VAL A 10 -10.64 3.06 -3.97
C VAL A 10 -10.35 2.78 -5.43
N ILE A 11 -9.31 1.98 -5.69
CA ILE A 11 -9.04 1.41 -7.00
C ILE A 11 -9.60 0.00 -7.01
N LYS A 12 -10.56 -0.27 -7.90
CA LYS A 12 -11.10 -1.61 -8.12
C LYS A 12 -10.37 -2.24 -9.31
N ILE A 13 -9.81 -3.42 -9.09
CA ILE A 13 -9.10 -4.18 -10.13
C ILE A 13 -9.76 -5.54 -10.20
N GLU A 14 -10.16 -5.92 -11.42
CA GLU A 14 -10.80 -7.19 -11.73
C GLU A 14 -9.94 -7.93 -12.74
N GLY A 15 -9.79 -9.24 -12.56
CA GLY A 15 -8.99 -10.07 -13.44
C GLY A 15 -9.12 -11.54 -13.06
N SER A 16 -8.83 -12.43 -14.01
CA SER A 16 -8.95 -13.88 -13.79
C SER A 16 -7.88 -14.43 -12.83
N ALA A 17 -6.68 -13.84 -12.86
CA ALA A 17 -5.57 -14.20 -11.99
C ALA A 17 -4.56 -13.04 -11.90
N PHE A 18 -3.77 -13.03 -10.81
CA PHE A 18 -2.68 -12.08 -10.63
C PHE A 18 -1.39 -12.83 -10.27
N LEU A 19 -0.25 -12.33 -10.77
CA LEU A 19 1.06 -12.77 -10.35
C LEU A 19 1.35 -12.29 -8.92
N TRP A 20 2.31 -12.95 -8.28
CA TRP A 20 2.77 -12.56 -6.94
C TRP A 20 3.17 -11.07 -6.92
N HIS A 21 2.57 -10.31 -6.01
CA HIS A 21 2.72 -8.86 -5.84
C HIS A 21 2.33 -7.96 -7.03
N GLN A 22 1.70 -8.48 -8.08
CA GLN A 22 1.39 -7.72 -9.31
C GLN A 22 0.59 -6.44 -9.01
N VAL A 23 -0.52 -6.58 -8.28
CA VAL A 23 -1.42 -5.46 -7.95
C VAL A 23 -0.68 -4.37 -7.17
N ARG A 24 0.10 -4.75 -6.15
CA ARG A 24 0.86 -3.80 -5.33
C ARG A 24 1.95 -3.09 -6.14
N CYS A 25 2.53 -3.76 -7.14
CA CYS A 25 3.48 -3.14 -8.05
C CYS A 25 2.81 -2.12 -8.98
N MET A 26 1.65 -2.46 -9.55
CA MET A 26 0.86 -1.53 -10.38
C MET A 26 0.49 -0.27 -9.58
N VAL A 27 -0.06 -0.44 -8.38
CA VAL A 27 -0.49 0.68 -7.53
C VAL A 27 0.69 1.56 -7.11
N ALA A 28 1.88 1.00 -6.86
CA ALA A 28 3.07 1.79 -6.56
C ALA A 28 3.45 2.74 -7.71
N VAL A 29 3.40 2.25 -8.95
CA VAL A 29 3.66 3.08 -10.15
C VAL A 29 2.62 4.16 -10.30
N LEU A 30 1.34 3.84 -10.10
CA LEU A 30 0.26 4.82 -10.15
C LEU A 30 0.40 5.92 -9.08
N PHE A 31 0.86 5.58 -7.88
CA PHE A 31 1.15 6.59 -6.85
C PHE A 31 2.31 7.50 -7.26
N MET A 32 3.41 6.95 -7.79
CA MET A 32 4.53 7.78 -8.26
C MET A 32 4.10 8.74 -9.39
N ILE A 33 3.20 8.32 -10.28
CA ILE A 33 2.59 9.20 -11.30
C ILE A 33 1.71 10.27 -10.65
N GLY A 34 0.82 9.88 -9.72
CA GLY A 34 -0.09 10.79 -9.03
C GLY A 34 0.63 11.84 -8.17
N GLU A 35 1.81 11.50 -7.65
CA GLU A 35 2.70 12.41 -6.91
C GLU A 35 3.55 13.31 -7.84
N GLY A 36 3.48 13.12 -9.16
CA GLY A 36 4.28 13.85 -10.14
C GLY A 36 5.75 13.44 -10.20
N LEU A 37 6.09 12.28 -9.64
CA LEU A 37 7.46 11.74 -9.63
C LEU A 37 7.80 10.99 -10.93
N GLU A 38 6.80 10.51 -11.66
CA GLU A 38 6.94 9.82 -12.95
C GLU A 38 5.96 10.38 -13.98
N SER A 39 6.33 10.33 -15.27
CA SER A 39 5.40 10.61 -16.37
C SER A 39 4.39 9.47 -16.53
N ILE A 40 3.20 9.77 -17.06
CA ILE A 40 2.24 8.75 -17.49
C ILE A 40 2.84 7.77 -18.52
N ASP A 41 3.78 8.24 -19.34
CA ASP A 41 4.45 7.43 -20.39
C ASP A 41 5.32 6.30 -19.81
N VAL A 42 5.64 6.35 -18.52
CA VAL A 42 6.41 5.29 -17.86
C VAL A 42 5.68 3.94 -17.92
N VAL A 43 4.34 3.95 -17.95
CA VAL A 43 3.55 2.72 -18.01
C VAL A 43 3.81 1.99 -19.33
N ASP A 44 3.78 2.71 -20.45
CA ASP A 44 4.06 2.14 -21.77
C ASP A 44 5.50 1.62 -21.86
N ALA A 45 6.46 2.35 -21.28
CA ALA A 45 7.85 1.93 -21.24
C ALA A 45 8.07 0.65 -20.41
N LEU A 46 7.33 0.48 -19.30
CA LEU A 46 7.42 -0.69 -18.43
C LEU A 46 6.71 -1.93 -19.02
N LEU A 47 5.69 -1.73 -19.85
CA LEU A 47 4.97 -2.80 -20.53
C LEU A 47 5.67 -3.25 -21.82
N ASP A 48 6.56 -2.43 -22.38
CA ASP A 48 7.43 -2.79 -23.49
C ASP A 48 8.59 -3.67 -23.00
N THR A 49 8.48 -4.98 -23.22
CA THR A 49 9.49 -5.96 -22.78
C THR A 49 10.79 -5.91 -23.57
N GLU A 50 10.80 -5.29 -24.75
CA GLU A 50 12.04 -5.10 -25.53
C GLU A 50 12.85 -3.94 -24.94
N LYS A 51 12.17 -2.87 -24.52
CA LYS A 51 12.83 -1.71 -23.88
C LYS A 51 13.13 -1.94 -22.41
N THR A 52 12.21 -2.58 -21.69
CA THR A 52 12.33 -2.87 -20.25
C THR A 52 12.22 -4.37 -20.02
N PRO A 53 13.28 -5.14 -20.32
CA PRO A 53 13.25 -6.60 -20.20
C PRO A 53 13.16 -7.09 -18.75
N ARG A 54 13.44 -6.21 -17.77
CA ARG A 54 13.44 -6.54 -16.34
C ARG A 54 12.81 -5.42 -15.54
N LYS A 55 12.07 -5.82 -14.51
CA LYS A 55 11.42 -4.88 -13.59
C LYS A 55 12.46 -4.01 -12.85
N PRO A 56 12.34 -2.67 -12.88
CA PRO A 56 13.18 -1.78 -12.07
C PRO A 56 12.87 -1.94 -10.57
N GLN A 57 13.83 -1.58 -9.71
CA GLN A 57 13.65 -1.68 -8.25
C GLN A 57 12.82 -0.51 -7.69
N TYR A 58 11.73 -0.82 -7.01
CA TYR A 58 10.92 0.14 -6.27
C TYR A 58 10.16 -0.53 -5.13
N ALA A 59 9.79 0.26 -4.12
CA ALA A 59 8.95 -0.21 -3.02
C ALA A 59 7.53 -0.46 -3.53
N MET A 60 6.98 -1.61 -3.17
CA MET A 60 5.58 -1.93 -3.48
C MET A 60 4.64 -1.11 -2.60
N ALA A 61 3.42 -0.87 -3.08
CA ALA A 61 2.38 -0.25 -2.25
C ALA A 61 2.17 -1.08 -0.97
N PRO A 62 1.77 -0.47 0.17
CA PRO A 62 1.45 -1.21 1.40
C PRO A 62 0.46 -2.35 1.15
N GLU A 63 0.56 -3.45 1.91
CA GLU A 63 -0.38 -4.57 1.80
C GLU A 63 -1.69 -4.37 2.53
N LEU A 64 -1.67 -3.59 3.62
CA LEU A 64 -2.84 -3.32 4.44
C LEU A 64 -4.10 -2.92 3.65
N PRO A 65 -4.05 -2.03 2.63
CA PRO A 65 -5.24 -1.63 1.88
C PRO A 65 -5.66 -2.62 0.77
N LEU A 66 -4.92 -3.70 0.52
CA LEU A 66 -5.26 -4.66 -0.53
C LEU A 66 -6.26 -5.70 -0.01
N VAL A 67 -7.50 -5.59 -0.46
CA VAL A 67 -8.61 -6.46 -0.02
C VAL A 67 -9.14 -7.27 -1.20
N LEU A 68 -9.22 -8.59 -1.04
CA LEU A 68 -10.00 -9.45 -1.94
C LEU A 68 -11.48 -9.21 -1.67
N HIS A 69 -12.13 -8.44 -2.53
CA HIS A 69 -13.51 -8.02 -2.34
C HIS A 69 -14.52 -9.11 -2.74
N SER A 70 -14.35 -9.71 -3.92
CA SER A 70 -15.30 -10.69 -4.47
C SER A 70 -14.60 -11.62 -5.44
N CYS A 71 -15.12 -12.85 -5.55
CA CYS A 71 -14.73 -13.84 -6.55
C CYS A 71 -15.97 -14.25 -7.33
N GLU A 72 -15.88 -14.26 -8.65
CA GLU A 72 -16.98 -14.65 -9.52
C GLU A 72 -16.79 -16.07 -10.03
N PHE A 73 -17.87 -16.85 -9.99
CA PHE A 73 -17.88 -18.24 -10.42
C PHE A 73 -19.06 -18.46 -11.34
N LYS A 74 -18.79 -19.01 -12.52
CA LYS A 74 -19.84 -19.33 -13.49
C LYS A 74 -20.72 -20.45 -12.94
N ASP A 75 -22.05 -20.28 -13.07
CA ASP A 75 -23.06 -21.28 -12.71
C ASP A 75 -23.04 -21.70 -11.21
N VAL A 76 -22.48 -20.87 -10.34
CA VAL A 76 -22.46 -21.09 -8.88
C VAL A 76 -23.19 -19.94 -8.18
N ASN A 77 -24.22 -20.29 -7.41
CA ASN A 77 -24.94 -19.35 -6.56
C ASN A 77 -24.53 -19.58 -5.10
N PHE A 78 -23.83 -18.62 -4.52
CA PHE A 78 -23.54 -18.64 -3.09
C PHE A 78 -24.79 -18.24 -2.30
N THR A 79 -25.10 -19.01 -1.27
CA THR A 79 -26.20 -18.71 -0.33
C THR A 79 -25.63 -18.37 1.04
N CYS A 80 -26.15 -17.33 1.67
CA CYS A 80 -25.85 -16.99 3.05
C CYS A 80 -27.15 -17.07 3.86
N SER A 81 -27.13 -17.79 4.98
CA SER A 81 -28.29 -17.81 5.88
C SER A 81 -28.46 -16.44 6.56
N THR A 82 -29.69 -16.11 6.94
CA THR A 82 -29.97 -14.86 7.66
C THR A 82 -29.16 -14.75 8.95
N ASP A 83 -29.03 -15.84 9.72
CA ASP A 83 -28.27 -15.87 10.96
C ASP A 83 -26.77 -15.62 10.73
N ALA A 84 -26.19 -16.23 9.68
CA ALA A 84 -24.78 -16.03 9.33
C ALA A 84 -24.52 -14.58 8.86
N TRP A 85 -25.42 -14.02 8.07
CA TRP A 85 -25.36 -12.63 7.65
C TRP A 85 -25.43 -11.66 8.85
N GLN A 86 -26.38 -11.87 9.75
CA GLN A 86 -26.53 -11.06 10.97
C GLN A 86 -25.30 -11.17 11.89
N ALA A 87 -24.75 -12.37 12.05
CA ALA A 87 -23.53 -12.58 12.82
C ALA A 87 -22.34 -11.82 12.20
N LEU A 88 -22.19 -11.85 10.87
CA LEU A 88 -21.15 -11.11 10.17
C LEU A 88 -21.32 -9.59 10.35
N CYS A 89 -22.53 -9.05 10.17
CA CYS A 89 -22.80 -7.63 10.39
C CYS A 89 -22.44 -7.21 11.82
N THR A 90 -22.88 -7.99 12.82
CA THR A 90 -22.57 -7.73 14.24
C THR A 90 -21.07 -7.75 14.50
N GLN A 91 -20.35 -8.72 13.91
CA GLN A 91 -18.90 -8.81 14.05
C GLN A 91 -18.21 -7.57 13.45
N LEU A 92 -18.57 -7.17 12.23
CA LEU A 92 -17.99 -5.99 11.57
C LEU A 92 -18.28 -4.70 12.36
N GLU A 93 -19.49 -4.54 12.89
CA GLU A 93 -19.83 -3.41 13.76
C GLU A 93 -19.00 -3.36 15.04
N ASN A 94 -18.76 -4.51 15.67
CA ASN A 94 -17.92 -4.61 16.86
C ASN A 94 -16.46 -4.28 16.55
N GLU A 95 -15.91 -4.78 15.45
CA GLU A 95 -14.56 -4.44 14.99
C GLU A 95 -14.43 -2.94 14.70
N CYS A 96 -15.39 -2.35 13.98
CA CYS A 96 -15.42 -0.90 13.74
C CYS A 96 -15.42 -0.11 15.05
N ARG A 97 -16.23 -0.53 16.02
CA ARG A 97 -16.29 0.11 17.34
C ARG A 97 -14.96 0.01 18.10
N MET A 98 -14.30 -1.14 18.02
CA MET A 98 -12.99 -1.35 18.64
C MET A 98 -11.94 -0.41 18.05
N TYR A 99 -11.86 -0.33 16.72
CA TYR A 99 -10.92 0.57 16.05
C TYR A 99 -11.23 2.05 16.30
N GLN A 100 -12.50 2.43 16.40
CA GLN A 100 -12.89 3.78 16.80
C GLN A 100 -12.42 4.11 18.22
N LEU A 101 -12.59 3.19 19.18
CA LEU A 101 -12.11 3.37 20.54
C LEU A 101 -10.59 3.50 20.58
N GLN A 102 -9.86 2.62 19.88
CA GLN A 102 -8.40 2.71 19.78
C GLN A 102 -7.97 4.04 19.16
N SER A 103 -8.62 4.48 18.09
CA SER A 103 -8.32 5.77 17.45
C SER A 103 -8.55 6.94 18.39
N ALA A 104 -9.64 6.93 19.17
CA ALA A 104 -9.94 7.95 20.17
C ALA A 104 -8.88 8.00 21.27
N ILE A 105 -8.46 6.84 21.81
CA ILE A 105 -7.38 6.74 22.81
C ILE A 105 -6.09 7.35 22.27
N PHE A 106 -5.69 7.01 21.04
CA PHE A 106 -4.47 7.54 20.46
C PHE A 106 -4.54 9.04 20.17
N ARG A 107 -5.71 9.56 19.80
CA ARG A 107 -5.89 11.01 19.61
C ARG A 107 -5.78 11.77 20.92
N ASP A 108 -6.41 11.28 21.98
CA ASP A 108 -6.34 11.91 23.30
C ASP A 108 -4.91 11.93 23.83
N ALA A 109 -4.20 10.81 23.70
CA ALA A 109 -2.79 10.71 24.05
C ALA A 109 -1.93 11.69 23.22
N HIS A 110 -2.16 11.77 21.91
CA HIS A 110 -1.44 12.69 21.02
C HIS A 110 -1.68 14.16 21.40
N LEU A 111 -2.93 14.55 21.66
CA LEU A 111 -3.28 15.90 22.09
C LEU A 111 -2.63 16.23 23.45
N SER A 112 -2.63 15.28 24.38
CA SER A 112 -1.96 15.45 25.69
C SER A 112 -0.44 15.65 25.54
N CYS A 113 0.21 15.00 24.57
CA CYS A 113 1.62 15.26 24.29
C CYS A 113 1.85 16.66 23.70
N LEU A 114 0.95 17.14 22.84
CA LEU A 114 1.04 18.48 22.25
C LEU A 114 0.89 19.59 23.31
N THR A 115 -0.07 19.48 24.22
CA THR A 115 -0.30 20.49 25.27
C THR A 115 0.87 20.60 26.24
N LEU A 116 1.55 19.48 26.55
CA LEU A 116 2.79 19.48 27.34
C LEU A 116 3.95 20.16 26.62
N ALA A 117 4.03 20.07 25.29
CA ALA A 117 5.06 20.74 24.50
C ALA A 117 4.86 22.26 24.45
N GLU A 118 3.62 22.74 24.39
CA GLU A 118 3.28 24.17 24.43
C GLU A 118 3.57 24.82 25.79
N GLY A 119 3.52 24.07 26.89
CA GLY A 119 3.94 24.51 28.23
C GLY A 119 5.45 24.46 28.47
N ALA A 120 6.23 23.87 27.55
CA ALA A 120 7.66 23.62 27.68
C ALA A 120 8.47 24.42 26.64
N GLU A 121 8.22 25.72 26.50
CA GLU A 121 9.21 26.59 25.85
C GLU A 121 10.42 26.78 26.78
N GLN A 122 11.40 25.87 26.64
CA GLN A 122 12.86 26.07 26.71
C GLN A 122 13.58 24.77 27.11
N SER A 123 13.52 23.73 26.29
CA SER A 123 14.69 22.85 26.05
C SER A 123 14.48 21.93 24.85
N SER A 124 15.09 22.33 23.73
CA SER A 124 15.54 21.49 22.62
C SER A 124 14.78 20.19 22.34
N LEU A 125 13.70 20.29 21.55
CA LEU A 125 13.26 19.23 20.65
C LEU A 125 13.54 19.56 19.18
N ASN A 126 14.63 20.26 18.91
CA ASN A 126 15.23 20.30 17.58
C ASN A 126 16.31 19.20 17.49
N ASN A 127 15.90 17.93 17.47
CA ASN A 127 16.81 16.87 17.02
C ASN A 127 16.12 15.70 16.31
N GLY A 128 14.96 15.94 15.70
CA GLY A 128 14.57 15.13 14.54
C GLY A 128 15.42 15.59 13.36
N LYS A 129 16.50 14.86 13.03
CA LYS A 129 17.16 15.01 11.73
C LYS A 129 16.05 14.95 10.67
N SER A 130 15.67 16.09 10.09
CA SER A 130 14.90 16.12 8.86
C SER A 130 15.73 15.32 7.86
N LYS A 131 15.36 14.05 7.66
CA LYS A 131 15.97 13.21 6.63
C LYS A 131 15.87 14.04 5.37
N LYS A 132 17.02 14.42 4.79
CA LYS A 132 17.04 15.13 3.51
C LYS A 132 16.05 14.40 2.60
N PRO A 133 15.13 15.11 1.91
CA PRO A 133 14.24 14.44 0.99
C PRO A 133 15.13 13.66 0.03
N VAL A 134 15.01 12.34 0.05
CA VAL A 134 15.73 11.50 -0.88
C VAL A 134 15.17 11.90 -2.24
N SER A 135 16.00 12.56 -3.05
CA SER A 135 15.62 12.95 -4.40
C SER A 135 15.10 11.70 -5.11
N HIS A 136 13.87 11.76 -5.61
CA HIS A 136 13.31 10.67 -6.38
C HIS A 136 14.21 10.39 -7.58
N VAL A 137 14.50 9.10 -7.82
CA VAL A 137 15.23 8.64 -9.00
C VAL A 137 14.20 8.03 -9.95
N PRO A 138 14.10 8.49 -11.21
CA PRO A 138 13.16 7.94 -12.18
C PRO A 138 13.28 6.42 -12.33
N LEU A 139 12.16 5.71 -12.48
CA LEU A 139 12.10 4.25 -12.51
C LEU A 139 13.03 3.62 -13.56
N LEU A 140 13.08 4.19 -14.76
CA LEU A 140 13.90 3.68 -15.87
C LEU A 140 15.41 3.86 -15.64
N SER A 141 15.80 4.70 -14.68
CA SER A 141 17.20 4.92 -14.29
C SER A 141 17.65 4.03 -13.14
N ARG A 142 16.76 3.20 -12.58
CA ARG A 142 17.05 2.36 -11.43
C ARG A 142 17.66 1.02 -11.84
N PRO A 143 18.46 0.38 -10.96
CA PRO A 143 18.83 -1.01 -11.14
C PRO A 143 17.60 -1.90 -11.29
N THR A 144 17.68 -2.91 -12.14
CA THR A 144 16.62 -3.89 -12.32
C THR A 144 16.78 -5.08 -11.38
N GLU A 145 15.72 -5.87 -11.24
CA GLU A 145 15.78 -7.17 -10.58
C GLU A 145 16.75 -8.12 -11.31
N PRO A 146 17.36 -9.09 -10.59
CA PRO A 146 18.25 -10.05 -11.20
C PRO A 146 17.49 -11.01 -12.13
N SER A 147 18.16 -11.47 -13.18
CA SER A 147 17.62 -12.45 -14.14
C SER A 147 17.37 -13.80 -13.48
N TYR A 148 16.62 -14.67 -14.15
CA TYR A 148 16.40 -16.03 -13.70
C TYR A 148 17.74 -16.79 -13.55
N GLU A 149 18.61 -16.69 -14.54
CA GLU A 149 19.93 -17.32 -14.56
C GLU A 149 20.81 -16.81 -13.41
N GLU A 150 20.79 -15.50 -13.14
CA GLU A 150 21.50 -14.89 -12.01
C GLU A 150 20.97 -15.40 -10.65
N ARG A 151 19.65 -15.61 -10.53
CA ARG A 151 19.04 -16.19 -9.32
C ARG A 151 19.43 -17.66 -9.15
N CYS A 152 19.40 -18.45 -10.22
CA CYS A 152 19.84 -19.84 -10.21
C CYS A 152 21.32 -19.98 -9.86
N ALA A 153 22.19 -19.14 -10.45
CA ALA A 153 23.61 -19.13 -10.15
C ALA A 153 23.88 -18.83 -8.67
N LYS A 154 23.18 -17.84 -8.08
CA LYS A 154 23.28 -17.51 -6.65
C LYS A 154 22.91 -18.68 -5.74
N LEU A 155 21.83 -19.39 -6.06
CA LEU A 155 21.38 -20.57 -5.31
C LEU A 155 22.41 -21.72 -5.38
N ASN A 156 23.05 -21.88 -6.53
CA ASN A 156 24.04 -22.93 -6.75
C ASN A 156 25.41 -22.58 -6.16
N SER A 157 25.78 -21.31 -6.06
CA SER A 157 27.05 -20.85 -5.46
C SER A 157 27.08 -20.89 -3.93
N GLY A 158 25.93 -21.11 -3.29
CA GLY A 158 25.81 -21.24 -1.82
C GLY A 158 25.84 -22.68 -1.31
N LYS A 159 26.16 -23.65 -2.16
CA LYS A 159 26.35 -25.08 -1.81
C LYS A 159 27.83 -25.44 -1.77
#